data_AF-A0A7J0FE73-F1
#
_entry.id   AF-A0A7J0FE73-F1
#
_cell.length_a   1.000
_cell.length_b   1.000
_cell.length_c   1.000
_cell.angle_alpha   90.00
_cell.angle_beta   90.00
_cell.angle_gamma   90.00
#
_symmetry.space_group_name_H-M   'P 1'
#
loop_
_entity.id
_entity.type
_entity.pdbx_description
1 polymer ?
#
loop_
_entity_poly.entity_id
_entity_poly.type
_entity_poly.pdbx_seq_one_letter_code
_entity_poly.pdbx_strand_id
1 'polypeptide(L)'
;MASSTEPRHEEEKEEEATETTAAEDEDTGAQVAPIVKLQQVAISTGEENEDVLLDLKAKLYRFDREGNLWKERGVGTVKLLKHKESSKVRLVMRQSKTLKICANHLVLPSISMQEHAGNDKSCVWHATDFADGELKEELFCIRFPSVEIMASTGAFRNDTQKGALKLDRPLSINSKPKSSHSSSFSSPSSSCKSKPSVRHNSIGSLLGVPAKDDASGLSL
;
A
#
# COMPACT_ATOMS: atom_id res chain seq x y z
N MET A 1 25.73 71.66 -0.73
CA MET A 1 24.54 71.20 0.00
C MET A 1 23.42 71.07 -0.99
N ALA A 2 22.67 69.98 -0.86
CA ALA A 2 21.60 69.55 -1.76
C ALA A 2 20.43 70.54 -1.79
N SER A 3 19.73 70.63 -2.92
CA SER A 3 18.32 70.22 -2.99
C SER A 3 17.86 70.30 -4.44
N SER A 4 17.59 69.13 -5.02
CA SER A 4 16.91 68.97 -6.29
C SER A 4 15.55 69.65 -6.25
N THR A 5 15.21 70.28 -7.37
CA THR A 5 13.92 70.87 -7.68
C THR A 5 13.05 69.77 -8.29
N GLU A 6 11.90 69.46 -7.68
CA GLU A 6 10.85 68.66 -8.33
C GLU A 6 9.74 69.58 -8.87
N PRO A 7 9.25 69.34 -10.10
CA PRO A 7 8.24 70.17 -10.74
C PRO A 7 6.81 69.67 -10.46
N ARG A 8 5.86 70.58 -10.67
CA ARG A 8 4.41 70.41 -10.58
C ARG A 8 3.84 70.21 -11.99
N HIS A 9 3.09 69.11 -12.16
CA HIS A 9 1.84 68.93 -12.92
C HIS A 9 1.69 69.58 -14.31
N GLU A 10 1.46 68.78 -15.36
CA GLU A 10 0.24 68.77 -16.18
C GLU A 10 0.28 67.71 -17.30
N GLU A 11 -0.91 67.30 -17.73
CA GLU A 11 -1.30 66.11 -18.49
C GLU A 11 -0.98 66.20 -19.99
N GLU A 12 -0.47 65.13 -20.60
CA GLU A 12 -0.78 64.80 -21.99
C GLU A 12 -1.00 63.29 -22.16
N LYS A 13 -2.05 62.98 -22.92
CA LYS A 13 -2.67 61.69 -23.17
C LYS A 13 -2.02 61.05 -24.40
N GLU A 14 -1.37 59.90 -24.23
CA GLU A 14 -1.08 58.99 -25.34
C GLU A 14 -1.52 57.57 -24.96
N GLU A 15 -2.52 57.08 -25.70
CA GLU A 15 -2.91 55.69 -25.76
C GLU A 15 -1.79 54.92 -26.46
N GLU A 16 -1.12 54.01 -25.76
CA GLU A 16 -0.41 52.92 -26.42
C GLU A 16 -0.73 51.62 -25.68
N ALA A 17 -1.61 50.85 -26.32
CA ALA A 17 -2.00 49.52 -25.92
C ALA A 17 -0.79 48.58 -26.02
N THR A 18 -0.13 48.31 -24.89
CA THR A 18 0.78 47.17 -24.81
C THR A 18 -0.03 45.88 -24.84
N GLU A 19 -0.02 45.29 -26.03
CA GLU A 19 -0.53 43.97 -26.38
C GLU A 19 -0.14 42.92 -25.33
N THR A 20 -1.10 42.52 -24.52
CA THR A 20 -1.15 41.14 -24.04
C THR A 20 -1.40 40.27 -25.25
N THR A 21 -0.34 39.73 -25.85
CA THR A 21 -0.45 38.55 -26.72
C THR A 21 -0.82 37.36 -25.85
N ALA A 22 -2.09 37.35 -25.42
CA ALA A 22 -2.77 36.10 -25.17
C ALA A 22 -2.65 35.33 -26.49
N ALA A 23 -1.98 34.19 -26.45
CA ALA A 23 -2.13 33.19 -27.49
C ALA A 23 -3.61 32.80 -27.46
N GLU A 24 -4.41 33.54 -28.21
CA GLU A 24 -5.76 33.14 -28.57
C GLU A 24 -5.55 31.82 -29.30
N ASP A 25 -5.89 30.72 -28.63
CA ASP A 25 -6.11 29.44 -29.30
C ASP A 25 -7.17 29.72 -30.38
N GLU A 26 -6.74 30.04 -31.60
CA GLU A 26 -7.58 30.14 -32.78
C GLU A 26 -8.21 28.75 -33.00
N ASP A 27 -9.36 28.55 -32.37
CA ASP A 27 -10.24 27.41 -32.64
C ASP A 27 -10.58 27.45 -34.13
N THR A 28 -9.93 26.57 -34.91
CA THR A 28 -9.91 26.61 -36.37
C THR A 28 -11.27 26.28 -37.00
N GLY A 29 -12.36 26.26 -36.21
CA GLY A 29 -13.73 26.00 -36.66
C GLY A 29 -13.92 24.62 -37.31
N ALA A 30 -12.92 23.74 -37.19
CA ALA A 30 -12.88 22.47 -37.87
C ALA A 30 -13.87 21.50 -37.23
N GLN A 31 -15.05 21.35 -37.85
CA GLN A 31 -16.04 20.38 -37.41
C GLN A 31 -15.59 18.96 -37.81
N VAL A 32 -15.01 18.24 -36.86
CA VAL A 32 -14.60 16.84 -37.06
C VAL A 32 -15.83 15.95 -36.98
N ALA A 33 -16.30 15.48 -38.15
CA ALA A 33 -17.36 14.49 -38.21
C ALA A 33 -16.88 13.16 -37.59
N PRO A 34 -17.72 12.47 -36.77
CA PRO A 34 -17.34 11.20 -36.16
C PRO A 34 -17.02 10.15 -37.22
N ILE A 35 -15.76 9.68 -37.26
CA ILE A 35 -15.28 8.67 -38.21
C ILE A 35 -15.99 7.33 -37.98
N VAL A 36 -16.37 7.03 -36.73
CA VAL A 36 -16.99 5.77 -36.34
C VAL A 36 -18.15 6.02 -35.38
N LYS A 37 -19.31 5.41 -35.66
CA LYS A 37 -20.44 5.34 -34.72
C LYS A 37 -20.30 4.06 -33.89
N LEU A 38 -19.96 4.22 -32.62
CA LEU A 38 -19.85 3.11 -31.67
C LEU A 38 -21.24 2.75 -31.14
N GLN A 39 -21.57 1.47 -31.12
CA GLN A 39 -22.76 0.96 -30.45
C GLN A 39 -22.44 0.66 -28.98
N GLN A 40 -23.36 0.96 -28.08
CA GLN A 40 -23.22 0.59 -26.67
C GLN A 40 -23.35 -0.93 -26.54
N VAL A 41 -22.28 -1.58 -26.08
CA VAL A 41 -22.25 -3.02 -25.81
C VAL A 41 -22.33 -3.23 -24.30
N ALA A 42 -23.14 -4.20 -23.87
CA ALA A 42 -23.17 -4.62 -22.47
C ALA A 42 -21.85 -5.34 -22.14
N ILE A 43 -21.09 -4.78 -21.18
CA ILE A 43 -19.80 -5.34 -20.76
C ILE A 43 -20.03 -6.17 -19.49
N SER A 44 -19.91 -7.49 -19.61
CA SER A 44 -19.85 -8.39 -18.44
C SER A 44 -18.45 -8.34 -17.83
N THR A 45 -18.34 -8.23 -16.50
CA THR A 45 -17.05 -8.16 -15.80
C THR A 45 -16.36 -9.51 -15.67
N GLY A 46 -17.10 -10.61 -15.86
CA GLY A 46 -16.61 -11.98 -15.64
C GLY A 46 -16.41 -12.34 -14.16
N GLU A 47 -16.97 -11.54 -13.24
CA GLU A 47 -16.88 -11.70 -11.77
C GLU A 47 -18.25 -12.07 -11.14
N GLU A 48 -19.28 -12.37 -11.94
CA GLU A 48 -20.68 -12.51 -11.47
C GLU A 48 -20.94 -13.79 -10.65
N ASN A 49 -20.15 -14.83 -10.90
CA ASN A 49 -20.25 -16.14 -10.24
C ASN A 49 -19.39 -16.25 -8.97
N GLU A 50 -18.91 -15.12 -8.46
CA GLU A 50 -17.95 -15.09 -7.35
C GLU A 50 -18.41 -14.16 -6.24
N ASP A 51 -18.08 -14.53 -5.00
CA ASP A 51 -18.33 -13.73 -3.81
C ASP A 51 -17.06 -12.96 -3.43
N VAL A 52 -17.23 -11.67 -3.14
CA VAL A 52 -16.14 -10.80 -2.71
C VAL A 52 -15.83 -11.04 -1.24
N LEU A 53 -14.66 -11.61 -0.97
CA LEU A 53 -14.19 -11.89 0.38
C LEU A 53 -13.47 -10.68 0.99
N LEU A 54 -12.75 -9.94 0.14
CA LEU A 54 -11.93 -8.79 0.50
C LEU A 54 -11.96 -7.78 -0.64
N ASP A 55 -12.06 -6.49 -0.30
CA ASP A 55 -11.98 -5.36 -1.22
C ASP A 55 -11.19 -4.24 -0.57
N LEU A 56 -9.96 -4.03 -1.05
CA LEU A 56 -9.02 -3.08 -0.44
C LEU A 56 -8.30 -2.27 -1.51
N LYS A 57 -7.97 -1.02 -1.18
CA LYS A 57 -7.07 -0.20 -2.00
C LYS A 57 -5.63 -0.59 -1.72
N ALA A 58 -4.85 -0.75 -2.78
CA ALA A 58 -3.45 -1.12 -2.69
C ALA A 58 -2.65 -0.62 -3.90
N LYS A 59 -1.33 -0.68 -3.76
CA LYS A 59 -0.37 -0.49 -4.85
C LYS A 59 0.40 -1.79 -5.05
N LEU A 60 0.47 -2.25 -6.30
CA LEU A 60 1.11 -3.49 -6.69
C LEU A 60 2.39 -3.21 -7.48
N TYR A 61 3.43 -3.97 -7.14
CA TYR A 61 4.72 -3.99 -7.79
C TYR A 61 5.01 -5.38 -8.31
N ARG A 62 5.74 -5.44 -9.41
CA ARG A 62 6.29 -6.67 -10.00
C ARG A 62 7.81 -6.58 -9.99
N PHE A 63 8.45 -7.63 -9.55
CA PHE A 63 9.91 -7.71 -9.60
C PHE A 63 10.39 -7.94 -11.03
N ASP A 64 11.33 -7.12 -11.48
CA ASP A 64 12.04 -7.31 -12.72
C ASP A 64 13.35 -8.07 -12.46
N ARG A 65 13.45 -9.29 -12.99
CA ARG A 65 14.61 -10.16 -12.76
C ARG A 65 15.86 -9.66 -13.49
N GLU A 66 15.69 -9.05 -14.66
CA GLU A 66 16.81 -8.54 -15.46
C GLU A 66 17.41 -7.28 -14.84
N GLY A 67 16.54 -6.36 -14.41
CA GLY A 67 16.95 -5.13 -13.75
C GLY A 67 17.19 -5.24 -12.24
N ASN A 68 16.92 -6.41 -11.65
CA ASN A 68 16.94 -6.65 -10.20
C ASN A 68 16.22 -5.55 -9.39
N LEU A 69 15.06 -5.09 -9.87
CA LEU A 69 14.35 -3.94 -9.30
C LEU A 69 12.84 -4.13 -9.28
N TRP A 70 12.17 -3.49 -8.32
CA TRP A 70 10.71 -3.46 -8.22
C TRP A 70 10.09 -2.41 -9.15
N LYS A 71 9.30 -2.85 -10.13
CA LYS A 71 8.54 -1.96 -11.04
C LYS A 71 7.09 -1.84 -10.59
N GLU A 72 6.53 -0.64 -10.64
CA GLU A 72 5.09 -0.46 -10.37
C GLU A 72 4.27 -1.13 -11.47
N ARG A 73 3.31 -1.98 -11.07
CA ARG A 73 2.42 -2.72 -11.99
C ARG A 73 1.01 -2.12 -12.02
N GLY A 74 0.54 -1.60 -10.88
CA GLY A 74 -0.77 -0.95 -10.83
C GLY A 74 -1.12 -0.36 -9.47
N VAL A 75 -1.98 0.66 -9.50
CA VAL A 75 -2.59 1.25 -8.31
C VAL A 75 -4.10 1.16 -8.43
N GLY A 76 -4.74 0.54 -7.45
CA GLY A 76 -6.19 0.46 -7.43
C GLY A 76 -6.72 -0.50 -6.38
N THR A 77 -7.79 -1.21 -6.74
CA THR A 77 -8.51 -2.07 -5.80
C THR A 77 -8.11 -3.53 -6.05
N VAL A 78 -7.64 -4.19 -5.00
CA VAL A 78 -7.43 -5.64 -4.96
C VAL A 78 -8.65 -6.31 -4.34
N LYS A 79 -9.09 -7.38 -4.96
CA LYS A 79 -10.18 -8.23 -4.49
C LYS A 79 -9.72 -9.67 -4.36
N LEU A 80 -10.20 -10.34 -3.32
CA LEU A 80 -10.22 -11.80 -3.25
C LEU A 80 -11.62 -12.27 -3.57
N LEU A 81 -11.74 -13.08 -4.62
CA LEU A 81 -13.02 -13.56 -5.15
C LEU A 81 -13.09 -15.07 -4.96
N LYS A 82 -14.16 -15.56 -4.34
CA LYS A 82 -14.43 -17.00 -4.18
C LYS A 82 -15.52 -17.42 -5.16
N HIS A 83 -15.22 -18.37 -6.02
CA HIS A 83 -16.20 -18.95 -6.93
C HIS A 83 -17.29 -19.72 -6.16
N LYS A 84 -18.56 -19.45 -6.47
CA LYS A 84 -19.72 -20.00 -5.75
C LYS A 84 -19.79 -21.53 -5.83
N GLU A 85 -19.53 -22.10 -7.00
CA GLU A 85 -19.62 -23.56 -7.22
C GLU A 85 -18.31 -24.29 -6.84
N SER A 86 -17.20 -23.95 -7.51
CA SER A 86 -15.92 -24.63 -7.27
C SER A 86 -15.22 -24.27 -5.96
N SER A 87 -15.70 -23.27 -5.21
CA SER A 87 -15.07 -22.73 -4.00
C SER A 87 -13.61 -22.30 -4.17
N LYS A 88 -13.14 -22.11 -5.40
CA LYS A 88 -11.78 -21.66 -5.71
C LYS A 88 -11.68 -20.18 -5.43
N VAL A 89 -10.56 -19.74 -4.86
CA VAL A 89 -10.30 -18.32 -4.59
C VAL A 89 -9.27 -17.80 -5.58
N ARG A 90 -9.55 -16.64 -6.18
CA ARG A 90 -8.59 -15.90 -7.01
C ARG A 90 -8.39 -14.49 -6.48
N LEU A 91 -7.21 -13.96 -6.73
CA LEU A 91 -6.89 -12.56 -6.54
C LEU A 91 -7.07 -11.84 -7.87
N VAL A 92 -7.87 -10.77 -7.86
CA VAL A 92 -8.04 -9.87 -9.00
C VAL A 92 -7.74 -8.45 -8.55
N MET A 93 -6.89 -7.74 -9.28
CA MET A 93 -6.62 -6.33 -9.02
C MET A 93 -6.82 -5.50 -10.29
N ARG A 94 -7.54 -4.39 -10.15
CA ARG A 94 -7.81 -3.45 -11.25
C ARG A 94 -7.28 -2.07 -10.92
N GLN A 95 -6.72 -1.39 -11.92
CA GLN A 95 -6.26 -0.01 -11.79
C GLN A 95 -7.45 0.94 -11.67
N SER A 96 -7.38 1.94 -10.77
CA SER A 96 -8.54 2.80 -10.49
C SER A 96 -9.01 3.66 -11.67
N LYS A 97 -8.11 4.08 -12.57
CA LYS A 97 -8.45 4.98 -13.69
C LYS A 97 -8.80 4.22 -14.97
N THR A 98 -7.97 3.23 -15.33
CA THR A 98 -8.07 2.51 -16.61
C THR A 98 -8.95 1.26 -16.51
N LEU A 99 -9.24 0.80 -15.29
CA LEU A 99 -9.94 -0.46 -14.99
C LEU A 99 -9.26 -1.71 -15.59
N LYS A 100 -8.04 -1.57 -16.11
CA LYS A 100 -7.21 -2.66 -16.60
C LYS A 100 -6.84 -3.58 -15.45
N ILE A 101 -6.89 -4.87 -15.71
CA ILE A 101 -6.44 -5.90 -14.78
C ILE A 101 -4.92 -5.80 -14.70
N CYS A 102 -4.38 -5.76 -13.48
CA CYS A 102 -2.94 -5.73 -13.23
C CYS A 102 -2.44 -6.92 -12.39
N ALA A 103 -3.37 -7.73 -11.86
CA ALA A 103 -3.11 -9.07 -11.34
C ALA A 103 -4.39 -9.91 -11.47
N ASN A 104 -4.24 -11.16 -11.85
CA ASN A 104 -5.30 -12.17 -11.96
C ASN A 104 -4.69 -13.57 -11.83
N HIS A 105 -4.77 -14.17 -10.65
CA HIS A 105 -4.28 -15.52 -10.40
C HIS A 105 -5.06 -16.24 -9.30
N LEU A 106 -5.03 -17.57 -9.33
CA LEU A 106 -5.59 -18.39 -8.27
C LEU A 106 -4.74 -18.29 -7.00
N VAL A 107 -5.40 -18.23 -5.85
CA VAL A 107 -4.75 -18.32 -4.54
C VAL A 107 -4.60 -19.80 -4.20
N LEU A 108 -3.44 -20.36 -4.52
CA LEU A 108 -3.11 -21.76 -4.24
C LEU A 108 -2.56 -21.91 -2.82
N PRO A 109 -2.75 -23.08 -2.17
CA PRO A 109 -2.13 -23.36 -0.87
C PRO A 109 -0.60 -23.28 -0.87
N SER A 110 0.03 -23.50 -2.03
CA SER A 110 1.48 -23.38 -2.21
C SER A 110 1.98 -21.94 -2.22
N ILE A 111 1.11 -20.95 -2.40
CA ILE A 111 1.51 -19.54 -2.40
C ILE A 111 1.71 -19.08 -0.95
N SER A 112 2.96 -18.77 -0.60
CA SER A 112 3.32 -18.13 0.66
C SER A 112 3.52 -16.64 0.41
N MET A 113 2.75 -15.78 1.12
CA MET A 113 3.13 -14.37 1.20
C MET A 113 3.98 -14.12 2.44
N GLN A 114 5.09 -13.46 2.22
CA GLN A 114 6.08 -13.09 3.20
C GLN A 114 5.99 -11.58 3.45
N GLU A 115 6.22 -11.14 4.68
CA GLU A 115 6.34 -9.71 4.97
C GLU A 115 7.57 -9.15 4.24
N HIS A 116 7.44 -7.95 3.69
CA HIS A 116 8.55 -7.31 3.01
C HIS A 116 9.54 -6.79 4.05
N ALA A 117 10.80 -7.23 3.96
CA ALA A 117 11.87 -6.71 4.82
C ALA A 117 11.98 -5.18 4.67
N GLY A 118 11.78 -4.44 5.77
CA GLY A 118 11.84 -2.98 5.79
C GLY A 118 10.53 -2.25 5.42
N ASN A 119 9.41 -2.96 5.21
CA ASN A 119 8.10 -2.32 5.04
C ASN A 119 6.96 -3.18 5.61
N ASP A 120 6.50 -2.80 6.80
CA ASP A 120 5.40 -3.41 7.57
C ASP A 120 4.02 -3.32 6.90
N LYS A 121 3.86 -2.45 5.90
CA LYS A 121 2.62 -2.32 5.11
C LYS A 121 2.65 -3.15 3.84
N SER A 122 3.73 -3.88 3.60
CA SER A 122 3.94 -4.57 2.33
C SER A 122 4.22 -6.06 2.52
N CYS A 123 3.75 -6.87 1.58
CA CYS A 123 4.04 -8.29 1.53
C CYS A 123 4.36 -8.74 0.10
N VAL A 124 5.12 -9.83 0.00
CA VAL A 124 5.71 -10.36 -1.22
C VAL A 124 5.25 -11.79 -1.42
N TRP A 125 4.92 -12.19 -2.64
CA TRP A 125 4.60 -13.57 -2.97
C TRP A 125 4.89 -13.88 -4.44
N HIS A 126 5.00 -15.17 -4.75
CA HIS A 126 5.14 -15.68 -6.10
C HIS A 126 3.81 -16.22 -6.60
N ALA A 127 3.45 -15.93 -7.85
CA ALA A 127 2.24 -16.45 -8.47
C ALA A 127 2.34 -16.56 -9.99
N THR A 128 1.62 -17.53 -10.54
CA THR A 128 1.38 -17.67 -11.97
C THR A 128 0.18 -16.80 -12.38
N ASP A 129 0.47 -15.64 -12.98
CA ASP A 129 -0.50 -14.57 -13.26
C ASP A 129 -0.97 -14.53 -14.72
N PHE A 130 -2.22 -14.11 -14.93
CA PHE A 130 -2.88 -14.02 -16.23
C PHE A 130 -3.40 -12.60 -16.55
N ALA A 131 -2.86 -11.54 -15.94
CA ALA A 131 -3.33 -10.17 -16.17
C ALA A 131 -3.15 -9.69 -17.62
N ASP A 132 -2.11 -10.16 -18.32
CA ASP A 132 -1.80 -9.75 -19.71
C ASP A 132 -2.45 -10.65 -20.78
N GLY A 133 -3.26 -11.63 -20.39
CA GLY A 133 -3.82 -12.63 -21.32
C GLY A 133 -2.90 -13.82 -21.59
N GLU A 134 -1.77 -13.91 -20.91
CA GLU A 134 -0.82 -15.02 -20.96
C GLU A 134 -0.41 -15.41 -19.54
N LEU A 135 -0.16 -16.71 -19.32
CA LEU A 135 0.25 -17.24 -18.02
C LEU A 135 1.74 -16.94 -17.79
N LYS A 136 2.08 -16.15 -16.76
CA LYS A 136 3.45 -15.73 -16.45
C LYS A 136 3.77 -15.93 -14.98
N GLU A 137 4.95 -16.46 -14.69
CA GLU A 137 5.46 -16.55 -13.32
C GLU A 137 6.01 -15.19 -12.88
N GLU A 138 5.34 -14.55 -11.92
CA GLU A 138 5.69 -13.22 -11.42
C GLU A 138 5.93 -13.23 -9.91
N LEU A 139 6.88 -12.41 -9.47
CA LEU A 139 7.09 -12.10 -8.06
C LEU A 139 6.46 -10.74 -7.77
N PHE A 140 5.43 -10.74 -6.94
CA PHE A 140 4.65 -9.56 -6.60
C PHE A 140 5.03 -9.00 -5.24
N CYS A 141 4.92 -7.69 -5.10
CA CYS A 141 4.90 -6.99 -3.82
C CYS A 141 3.69 -6.08 -3.80
N ILE A 142 2.84 -6.20 -2.78
CA ILE A 142 1.68 -5.31 -2.60
C ILE A 142 1.88 -4.46 -1.36
N ARG A 143 1.53 -3.18 -1.47
CA ARG A 143 1.55 -2.23 -0.37
C ARG A 143 0.15 -1.74 -0.05
N PHE A 144 -0.23 -1.88 1.20
CA PHE A 144 -1.48 -1.36 1.75
C PHE A 144 -1.28 0.02 2.38
N PRO A 145 -2.37 0.80 2.55
CA PRO A 145 -2.28 2.12 3.17
C PRO A 145 -2.04 2.07 4.69
N SER A 146 -2.42 0.98 5.36
CA SER A 146 -2.27 0.79 6.81
C SER A 146 -1.67 -0.59 7.13
N VAL A 147 -0.93 -0.67 8.23
CA VAL A 147 -0.34 -1.90 8.77
C VAL A 147 -1.43 -2.85 9.28
N GLU A 148 -2.51 -2.31 9.86
CA GLU A 148 -3.66 -3.09 10.33
C GLU A 148 -4.35 -3.85 9.19
N ILE A 149 -4.38 -3.24 8.01
CA ILE A 149 -4.92 -3.84 6.79
C ILE A 149 -4.03 -5.00 6.32
N MET A 150 -2.71 -4.81 6.38
CA MET A 150 -1.75 -5.86 6.06
C MET A 150 -1.92 -7.05 7.02
N ALA A 151 -1.98 -6.79 8.33
CA ALA A 151 -2.15 -7.82 9.36
C ALA A 151 -3.47 -8.60 9.19
N SER A 152 -4.59 -7.90 8.95
CA SER A 152 -5.90 -8.55 8.71
C SER A 152 -5.93 -9.36 7.41
N THR A 153 -5.27 -8.89 6.35
CA THR A 153 -5.16 -9.64 5.08
C THR A 153 -4.32 -10.91 5.25
N GLY A 154 -3.24 -10.84 6.04
CA GLY A 154 -2.43 -12.00 6.41
C GLY A 154 -3.22 -13.05 7.20
N ALA A 155 -4.10 -12.63 8.11
CA ALA A 155 -4.98 -13.52 8.85
C ALA A 155 -5.99 -14.23 7.92
N PHE A 156 -6.64 -13.48 7.03
CA PHE A 156 -7.62 -14.05 6.08
C PHE A 156 -7.02 -15.16 5.19
N ARG A 157 -5.74 -15.05 4.85
CA ARG A 157 -5.02 -16.07 4.10
C ARG A 157 -4.88 -17.39 4.86
N ASN A 158 -4.54 -17.34 6.15
CA ASN A 158 -4.35 -18.54 6.96
C ASN A 158 -5.65 -19.35 7.07
N ASP A 159 -6.79 -18.66 7.14
CA ASP A 159 -8.11 -19.30 7.20
C ASP A 159 -8.54 -19.88 5.85
N THR A 160 -8.20 -19.20 4.75
CA THR A 160 -8.41 -19.71 3.39
C THR A 160 -7.59 -20.97 3.11
N GLN A 161 -6.34 -21.05 3.60
CA GLN A 161 -5.48 -22.23 3.44
C GLN A 161 -5.91 -23.44 4.28
N LYS A 162 -6.58 -23.22 5.42
CA LYS A 162 -7.02 -24.28 6.34
C LYS A 162 -8.39 -24.89 6.01
N GLY A 163 -9.04 -24.45 4.93
CA GLY A 163 -10.38 -24.91 4.57
C GLY A 163 -11.48 -24.50 5.57
N ALA A 164 -11.17 -23.59 6.50
CA ALA A 164 -12.06 -23.15 7.56
C ALA A 164 -12.59 -21.74 7.27
N LEU A 165 -13.38 -21.59 6.21
CA LEU A 165 -14.09 -20.33 5.96
C LEU A 165 -15.44 -20.36 6.70
N LYS A 166 -15.49 -19.83 7.93
CA LYS A 166 -16.73 -19.27 8.50
C LYS A 166 -16.70 -17.77 8.23
N LEU A 167 -17.42 -17.33 7.20
CA LEU A 167 -17.42 -15.94 6.77
C LEU A 167 -18.54 -15.17 7.47
N ASP A 168 -18.32 -14.78 8.72
CA ASP A 168 -19.14 -13.74 9.34
C ASP A 168 -18.57 -12.38 8.93
N ARG A 169 -19.07 -11.88 7.78
CA ARG A 169 -18.96 -10.50 7.26
C ARG A 169 -17.77 -10.18 6.31
N PRO A 170 -18.03 -9.55 5.14
CA PRO A 170 -16.98 -9.03 4.27
C PRO A 170 -16.26 -7.84 4.93
N LEU A 171 -14.93 -7.87 4.94
CA LEU A 171 -14.10 -6.75 5.39
C LEU A 171 -14.01 -5.68 4.29
N SER A 172 -15.05 -4.86 4.18
CA SER A 172 -15.01 -3.60 3.42
C SER A 172 -14.80 -2.45 4.40
N ILE A 173 -13.56 -1.96 4.51
CA ILE A 173 -13.20 -0.89 5.46
C ILE A 173 -13.29 0.53 4.86
N ASN A 174 -13.92 0.70 3.69
CA ASN A 174 -14.14 2.04 3.13
C ASN A 174 -15.39 2.69 3.74
N SER A 175 -15.28 3.16 4.99
CA SER A 175 -16.22 4.13 5.57
C SER A 175 -15.48 5.38 6.02
N LYS A 176 -15.81 6.54 5.41
CA LYS A 176 -15.39 7.87 5.87
C LYS A 176 -15.76 8.05 7.35
N PRO A 177 -14.91 8.67 8.20
CA PRO A 177 -15.28 8.94 9.58
C PRO A 177 -16.40 10.00 9.60
N LYS A 178 -17.57 9.64 10.14
CA LYS A 178 -18.59 10.61 10.52
C LYS A 178 -18.22 11.18 11.89
N SER A 179 -18.19 12.51 11.97
CA SER A 179 -18.03 13.30 13.18
C SER A 179 -19.26 13.23 14.10
N SER A 180 -19.03 13.54 15.38
CA SER A 180 -19.99 13.77 16.48
C SER A 180 -20.44 12.48 17.21
N HIS A 181 -20.54 12.37 18.53
CA HIS A 181 -20.57 13.32 19.65
C HIS A 181 -19.87 12.73 20.89
N SER A 182 -19.39 13.64 21.73
CA SER A 182 -18.85 13.45 23.07
C SER A 182 -19.80 12.76 24.05
N SER A 183 -19.27 11.82 24.85
CA SER A 183 -19.80 11.55 26.19
C SER A 183 -18.71 11.05 27.13
N SER A 184 -18.28 11.97 28.00
CA SER A 184 -17.91 11.79 29.42
C SER A 184 -17.36 10.42 29.87
N PHE A 185 -16.05 10.36 30.09
CA PHE A 185 -15.42 9.37 30.96
C PHE A 185 -15.44 9.88 32.40
N SER A 186 -16.07 9.10 33.28
CA SER A 186 -16.06 9.30 34.74
C SER A 186 -14.95 8.44 35.33
N SER A 187 -13.97 9.07 35.99
CA SER A 187 -12.97 8.39 36.82
C SER A 187 -13.56 7.94 38.15
N PRO A 188 -12.97 6.92 38.79
CA PRO A 188 -12.76 7.01 40.23
C PRO A 188 -11.30 6.76 40.65
N SER A 189 -10.86 7.58 41.60
CA SER A 189 -9.58 7.57 42.31
C SER A 189 -9.63 6.73 43.60
N SER A 190 -8.51 6.10 43.98
CA SER A 190 -7.93 5.95 45.36
C SER A 190 -6.98 4.73 45.37
N SER A 191 -5.65 4.91 45.37
CA SER A 191 -4.71 5.16 46.47
C SER A 191 -4.50 4.00 47.47
N CYS A 192 -3.30 3.41 47.46
CA CYS A 192 -2.53 3.10 48.68
C CYS A 192 -1.03 2.94 48.36
N LYS A 193 -0.19 3.55 49.22
CA LYS A 193 1.29 3.53 49.24
C LYS A 193 1.75 2.30 50.04
N SER A 194 2.93 1.71 49.80
CA SER A 194 4.17 2.07 50.52
C SER A 194 5.37 1.20 50.10
N LYS A 195 6.58 1.79 50.12
CA LYS A 195 7.93 1.17 50.06
C LYS A 195 8.50 0.96 51.48
N PRO A 196 9.56 0.16 51.69
CA PRO A 196 10.97 0.63 51.73
C PRO A 196 11.93 -0.36 50.99
N SER A 197 13.10 -0.06 50.40
CA SER A 197 14.32 0.73 50.64
C SER A 197 15.50 -0.01 51.31
N VAL A 198 16.42 -0.48 50.45
CA VAL A 198 17.92 -0.47 50.52
C VAL A 198 18.65 -1.47 51.45
N ARG A 199 19.60 -2.25 50.88
CA ARG A 199 21.06 -2.13 51.14
C ARG A 199 21.93 -2.97 50.17
N HIS A 200 22.99 -2.31 49.70
CA HIS A 200 24.18 -2.84 49.03
C HIS A 200 25.11 -3.53 50.05
N ASN A 201 25.95 -4.46 49.59
CA ASN A 201 27.33 -4.59 50.08
C ASN A 201 28.25 -5.16 48.98
N SER A 202 29.48 -4.62 48.93
CA SER A 202 30.62 -5.02 48.10
C SER A 202 31.70 -5.65 48.99
N ILE A 203 32.88 -5.93 48.39
CA ILE A 203 34.21 -6.42 48.89
C ILE A 203 34.33 -7.91 49.29
N GLY A 204 35.31 -8.71 48.85
CA GLY A 204 36.54 -8.46 48.07
C GLY A 204 37.35 -9.75 47.73
N SER A 205 38.39 -9.53 46.92
CA SER A 205 39.59 -10.33 46.51
C SER A 205 39.96 -11.63 47.24
N LEU A 206 40.40 -12.68 46.51
CA LEU A 206 41.76 -13.27 46.62
C LEU A 206 42.08 -14.37 45.57
N LEU A 207 43.20 -14.18 44.85
CA LEU A 207 44.26 -15.11 44.38
C LEU A 207 43.95 -16.57 43.98
N GLY A 208 44.55 -17.00 42.85
CA GLY A 208 44.95 -18.41 42.67
C GLY A 208 45.12 -18.90 41.23
N VAL A 209 46.26 -18.64 40.62
CA VAL A 209 46.80 -19.42 39.48
C VAL A 209 47.36 -20.74 40.05
N PRO A 210 47.27 -21.87 39.32
CA PRO A 210 48.53 -22.48 38.89
C PRO A 210 48.51 -22.94 37.44
N ALA A 211 49.61 -22.64 36.75
CA ALA A 211 50.06 -23.36 35.58
C ALA A 211 50.57 -24.75 36.00
N LYS A 212 50.36 -25.76 35.16
CA LYS A 212 51.45 -26.66 34.75
C LYS A 212 51.06 -27.51 33.55
N ASP A 213 52.04 -27.58 32.68
CA ASP A 213 52.20 -28.37 31.47
C ASP A 213 51.96 -29.87 31.71
N ASP A 214 51.52 -30.59 30.67
CA ASP A 214 52.36 -31.67 30.14
C ASP A 214 51.91 -32.11 28.74
N ALA A 215 52.92 -32.30 27.91
CA ALA A 215 52.86 -32.76 26.54
C ALA A 215 52.93 -34.29 26.45
N SER A 216 52.27 -34.87 25.46
CA SER A 216 52.63 -36.09 24.69
C SER A 216 51.37 -36.52 23.93
N GLY A 217 51.37 -36.61 22.60
CA GLY A 217 52.09 -37.62 21.80
C GLY A 217 51.02 -38.58 21.27
N LEU A 218 50.59 -38.40 20.01
CA LEU A 218 51.02 -39.17 18.83
C LEU A 218 50.25 -40.47 18.60
N SER A 219 49.83 -40.61 17.32
CA SER A 219 49.60 -41.84 16.54
C SER A 219 48.28 -42.58 16.81
N LEU A 220 47.49 -43.02 15.83
CA LEU A 220 47.68 -43.29 14.39
C LEU A 220 46.48 -42.78 13.57
#